data_AF-A0AAV5NIR5-F1
#
_entry.id   AF-A0AAV5NIR5-F1
#
_cell.length_a   1.000
_cell.length_b   1.000
_cell.length_c   1.000
_cell.angle_alpha   90.00
_cell.angle_beta   90.00
_cell.angle_gamma   90.00
#
_symmetry.space_group_name_H-M   'P 1'
#
loop_
_entity.id
_entity.type
_entity.pdbx_description
1 polymer ?
#
loop_
_entity_poly.entity_id
_entity_poly.type
_entity_poly.pdbx_seq_one_letter_code
_entity_poly.pdbx_strand_id
1 'polypeptide(L)'
;MTEKKPFAIDVGKLRSREKVASASAVERVDRVAADHGFIAREPAKRRGRLPSPRTGQLHAKVFPNVSDEIAKEATRRGVTQGVVIEEAWKLYKENNPV
;
A
#
# COMPACT_ATOMS: atom_id res chain seq x y z
N MET A 1 57.15 40.76 -6.23
CA MET A 1 56.54 39.54 -6.82
C MET A 1 55.68 38.92 -5.73
N THR A 2 54.36 39.01 -5.82
CA THR A 2 53.46 38.51 -4.75
C THR A 2 53.25 37.02 -4.97
N GLU A 3 53.87 36.20 -4.12
CA GLU A 3 53.68 34.75 -4.12
C GLU A 3 52.21 34.40 -3.88
N LYS A 4 51.59 33.73 -4.85
CA LYS A 4 50.25 33.16 -4.68
C LYS A 4 50.35 31.97 -3.73
N LYS A 5 49.57 32.00 -2.65
CA LYS A 5 49.48 30.91 -1.68
C LYS A 5 49.10 29.60 -2.39
N PRO A 6 49.79 28.48 -2.12
CA PRO A 6 49.69 27.24 -2.90
C PRO A 6 48.30 26.58 -2.91
N PHE A 7 47.38 27.01 -2.06
CA PHE A 7 46.01 26.47 -1.96
C PHE A 7 44.92 27.55 -1.92
N ALA A 8 45.18 28.75 -2.43
CA ALA A 8 44.15 29.78 -2.51
C ALA A 8 43.22 29.53 -3.71
N ILE A 9 41.97 29.13 -3.43
CA ILE A 9 40.92 28.97 -4.44
C ILE A 9 40.23 30.32 -4.65
N ASP A 10 40.19 30.80 -5.90
CA ASP A 10 39.48 32.02 -6.29
C ASP A 10 37.99 31.73 -6.49
N VAL A 11 37.22 31.91 -5.42
CA VAL A 11 35.76 31.72 -5.42
C VAL A 11 34.99 32.82 -6.15
N GLY A 12 35.62 33.97 -6.44
CA GLY A 12 34.99 35.12 -7.08
C GLY A 12 34.68 34.92 -8.57
N LYS A 13 35.24 33.87 -9.18
CA LYS A 13 35.01 33.50 -10.59
C LYS A 13 33.98 32.38 -10.78
N LEU A 14 33.41 31.85 -9.70
CA LEU A 14 32.41 30.79 -9.78
C LEU A 14 31.11 31.37 -10.35
N ARG A 15 30.64 30.80 -11.46
CA ARG A 15 29.35 31.15 -12.06
C ARG A 15 28.26 30.26 -11.49
N SER A 16 27.18 30.86 -11.00
CA SER A 16 25.96 30.13 -10.66
C SER A 16 25.21 29.76 -11.93
N ARG A 17 24.85 28.49 -12.08
CA ARG A 17 23.94 28.01 -13.12
C ARG A 17 22.83 27.22 -12.45
N GLU A 18 21.60 27.38 -12.94
CA GLU A 18 20.47 26.58 -12.49
C GLU A 18 20.71 25.09 -12.81
N LYS A 19 20.40 24.22 -11.84
CA LYS A 19 20.50 22.78 -12.04
C LYS A 19 19.41 22.34 -13.02
N VAL A 20 19.81 21.63 -14.07
CA VAL A 20 18.85 21.05 -15.02
C VAL A 20 18.09 19.93 -14.29
N ALA A 21 16.83 20.18 -13.95
CA ALA A 21 15.98 19.29 -13.16
C ALA A 21 14.96 18.49 -14.00
N SER A 22 15.16 18.40 -15.33
CA SER A 22 14.27 17.59 -16.17
C SER A 22 14.47 16.11 -15.87
N ALA A 23 13.37 15.35 -15.84
CA ALA A 23 13.40 13.91 -15.53
C ALA A 23 14.39 13.13 -16.41
N SER A 24 14.47 13.47 -17.70
CA SER A 24 15.39 12.84 -18.64
C SER A 24 16.87 13.17 -18.41
N ALA A 25 17.18 14.36 -17.86
CA ALA A 25 18.55 14.72 -17.50
C ALA A 25 18.99 14.00 -16.22
N VAL A 26 18.09 13.91 -15.24
CA VAL A 26 18.33 13.19 -13.98
C VAL A 26 18.55 11.71 -14.26
N GLU A 27 17.69 11.07 -15.06
CA GLU A 27 17.83 9.65 -15.41
C GLU A 27 19.15 9.35 -16.13
N ARG A 28 19.60 10.24 -17.03
CA ARG A 28 20.88 10.09 -17.72
C ARG A 28 22.06 10.16 -16.75
N VAL A 29 22.02 11.11 -15.81
CA VAL A 29 23.05 11.27 -14.78
C VAL A 29 23.09 10.07 -13.86
N ASP A 30 21.93 9.57 -13.43
CA ASP A 30 21.82 8.40 -12.55
C ASP A 30 22.36 7.13 -13.24
N ARG A 31 22.12 6.98 -14.55
CA ARG A 31 22.66 5.87 -15.34
C ARG A 31 24.17 5.89 -15.41
N VAL A 32 24.76 7.03 -15.76
CA VAL A 32 26.22 7.21 -15.80
C VAL A 32 26.83 7.02 -14.41
N ALA A 33 26.17 7.52 -13.36
CA ALA A 33 26.59 7.34 -11.97
C ALA A 33 26.60 5.84 -11.59
N ALA A 34 25.55 5.09 -11.94
CA ALA A 34 25.48 3.65 -11.72
C ALA A 34 26.57 2.87 -12.47
N ASP A 35 26.85 3.22 -13.73
CA ASP A 35 27.93 2.62 -14.54
C ASP A 35 29.31 2.84 -13.88
N HIS A 36 29.48 3.96 -13.18
CA HIS A 36 30.68 4.29 -12.40
C HIS A 36 30.64 3.77 -10.94
N GLY A 37 29.63 2.98 -10.58
CA GLY A 37 29.52 2.36 -9.25
C GLY A 37 28.97 3.29 -8.15
N PHE A 38 28.47 4.47 -8.51
CA PHE A 38 27.73 5.35 -7.60
C PHE A 38 26.28 4.88 -7.47
N ILE A 39 26.10 3.73 -6.83
CA ILE A 39 24.78 3.14 -6.55
C ILE A 39 24.30 3.65 -5.18
N ALA A 40 23.01 4.01 -5.08
CA ALA A 40 22.39 4.36 -3.81
C ALA A 40 22.44 3.15 -2.85
N ARG A 41 23.16 3.28 -1.74
CA ARG A 41 23.30 2.24 -0.70
C ARG A 41 22.19 2.28 0.35
N GLU A 42 21.24 3.20 0.20
CA GLU A 42 20.13 3.30 1.14
C GLU A 42 19.23 2.08 1.03
N PRO A 43 18.80 1.48 2.15
CA PRO A 43 17.87 0.37 2.13
C PRO A 43 16.55 0.85 1.50
N ALA A 44 16.21 0.30 0.33
CA ALA A 44 14.91 0.54 -0.28
C ALA A 44 13.81 0.22 0.73
N LYS A 45 12.98 1.22 1.08
CA LYS A 45 11.89 1.05 2.05
C LYS A 45 11.05 -0.16 1.65
N ARG A 46 11.05 -1.21 2.47
CA ARG A 46 10.16 -2.36 2.29
C ARG A 46 8.73 -1.82 2.30
N ARG A 47 8.00 -2.00 1.19
CA ARG A 47 6.58 -1.64 1.11
C ARG A 47 5.86 -2.31 2.27
N GLY A 48 5.01 -1.54 2.97
CA GLY A 48 4.21 -2.04 4.08
C GLY A 48 3.30 -3.21 3.66
N ARG A 49 2.59 -3.79 4.63
CA ARG A 49 1.65 -4.88 4.37
C ARG A 49 0.66 -4.47 3.28
N LEU A 50 0.51 -5.32 2.26
CA LEU A 50 -0.52 -5.13 1.24
C LEU A 50 -1.91 -5.00 1.89
N PRO A 51 -2.77 -4.11 1.37
CA PRO A 51 -4.14 -3.99 1.87
C PRO A 51 -4.83 -5.35 1.76
N SER A 52 -5.58 -5.72 2.81
CA SER A 52 -6.34 -6.97 2.81
C SER A 52 -7.33 -6.96 1.64
N PRO A 53 -7.52 -8.08 0.93
CA PRO A 53 -8.57 -8.19 -0.07
C PRO A 53 -9.91 -7.80 0.55
N ARG A 54 -10.74 -7.05 -0.17
CA ARG A 54 -12.10 -6.72 0.27
C ARG A 54 -12.98 -7.96 0.10
N THR A 55 -12.87 -8.89 1.04
CA THR A 55 -13.57 -10.19 1.02
C THR A 55 -15.05 -10.08 1.40
N GLY A 56 -15.54 -8.91 1.79
CA GLY A 56 -16.88 -8.75 2.35
C GLY A 56 -17.07 -9.43 3.70
N GLN A 57 -15.98 -9.93 4.33
CA GLN A 57 -16.04 -10.53 5.66
C GLN A 57 -16.42 -9.45 6.67
N LEU A 58 -17.59 -9.61 7.27
CA LEU A 58 -18.06 -8.74 8.35
C LEU A 58 -17.50 -9.26 9.68
N HIS A 59 -17.02 -8.33 10.51
CA HIS A 59 -16.62 -8.68 11.87
C HIS A 59 -17.86 -9.09 12.68
N ALA A 60 -17.74 -10.07 13.58
CA ALA A 60 -18.86 -10.55 14.40
C ALA A 60 -19.57 -9.42 15.18
N LYS A 61 -18.86 -8.34 15.52
CA LYS A 61 -19.41 -7.11 16.13
C LYS A 61 -20.48 -6.40 15.28
N VAL A 62 -20.47 -6.59 13.96
CA VAL A 62 -21.46 -5.96 13.07
C VAL A 62 -22.85 -6.59 13.29
N PHE A 63 -22.89 -7.89 13.61
CA PHE A 63 -24.13 -8.63 13.85
C PHE A 63 -23.98 -9.52 15.10
N PRO A 64 -23.90 -8.92 16.29
CA PRO A 64 -23.50 -9.63 17.51
C PRO A 64 -24.50 -10.71 17.94
N ASN A 65 -25.79 -10.50 17.66
CA ASN A 65 -26.86 -11.38 18.15
C ASN A 65 -27.32 -12.42 17.12
N VAL A 66 -26.95 -12.27 15.85
CA VAL A 66 -27.50 -13.08 14.75
C VAL A 66 -27.18 -14.57 14.94
N SER A 67 -25.99 -14.89 15.42
CA SER A 67 -25.62 -16.28 15.72
C SER A 67 -26.51 -16.89 16.82
N ASP A 68 -26.77 -16.14 17.89
CA ASP A 68 -27.61 -16.60 19.00
C ASP A 68 -29.07 -16.75 18.59
N GLU A 69 -29.57 -15.85 17.74
CA GLU A 69 -30.92 -15.90 17.18
C GLU A 69 -31.10 -17.13 16.28
N ILE A 70 -30.16 -17.40 15.38
CA ILE A 70 -30.17 -18.60 14.53
C ILE A 70 -30.10 -19.87 15.38
N ALA A 71 -29.25 -19.89 16.41
CA ALA A 71 -29.13 -21.03 17.31
C ALA A 71 -30.44 -21.32 18.06
N LYS A 72 -31.06 -20.28 18.63
CA LYS A 72 -32.36 -20.40 19.34
C LYS A 72 -33.45 -20.92 18.41
N GLU A 73 -33.49 -20.43 17.18
CA GLU A 73 -34.50 -20.84 16.21
C GLU A 73 -34.32 -22.30 15.77
N ALA A 74 -33.07 -22.71 15.53
CA ALA A 74 -32.73 -24.10 15.24
C ALA A 74 -33.16 -25.02 16.39
N THR A 75 -32.86 -24.65 17.64
CA THR A 75 -33.31 -25.39 18.83
C THR A 75 -34.83 -25.46 18.93
N ARG A 76 -35.53 -24.33 18.74
CA ARG A 76 -37.00 -24.27 18.80
C ARG A 76 -37.66 -25.22 17.80
N ARG A 77 -37.05 -25.39 16.61
CA ARG A 77 -37.55 -26.26 15.54
C ARG A 77 -37.01 -27.70 15.60
N GLY A 78 -36.03 -27.98 16.46
CA GLY A 78 -35.37 -29.29 16.50
C GLY A 78 -34.52 -29.60 15.26
N VAL A 79 -33.98 -28.57 14.59
CA VAL A 79 -33.15 -28.70 13.38
C VAL A 79 -31.74 -28.17 13.63
N THR A 80 -30.83 -28.33 12.65
CA THR A 80 -29.50 -27.73 12.71
C THR A 80 -29.52 -26.28 12.24
N GLN A 81 -28.55 -25.47 12.67
CA GLN A 81 -28.43 -24.07 12.23
C GLN A 81 -28.30 -23.94 10.70
N GLY A 82 -27.69 -24.93 10.04
CA GLY A 82 -27.54 -24.97 8.58
C GLY A 82 -28.88 -24.95 7.85
N VAL A 83 -29.90 -25.65 8.35
CA VAL A 83 -31.24 -25.66 7.75
C VAL A 83 -31.86 -24.26 7.75
N VAL A 84 -31.73 -23.54 8.87
CA VAL A 84 -32.24 -22.15 8.99
C VAL A 84 -31.54 -21.23 7.97
N ILE A 85 -30.23 -21.41 7.76
CA ILE A 85 -29.46 -20.63 6.79
C ILE A 85 -29.88 -20.95 5.34
N GLU A 86 -30.12 -22.22 5.01
CA GLU A 86 -30.58 -22.63 3.67
C GLU A 86 -31.97 -22.08 3.36
N GLU A 87 -32.90 -22.15 4.30
CA GLU A 87 -34.23 -21.55 4.18
C GLU A 87 -34.16 -20.02 3.99
N ALA A 88 -33.31 -19.36 4.78
CA ALA A 88 -33.08 -17.92 4.63
C ALA A 88 -32.51 -17.57 3.25
N TRP A 89 -31.59 -18.40 2.71
CA TRP A 89 -31.05 -18.20 1.37
C TRP A 89 -32.10 -18.39 0.28
N LYS A 90 -32.99 -19.38 0.44
CA LYS A 90 -34.12 -19.59 -0.47
C LYS A 90 -35.05 -18.36 -0.48
N LEU A 91 -35.46 -17.89 0.69
CA LEU A 91 -36.28 -16.67 0.83
C LEU A 91 -35.60 -15.43 0.24
N TYR A 92 -34.29 -15.29 0.45
CA TYR A 92 -33.52 -14.18 -0.13
C TYR A 92 -33.59 -14.19 -1.67
N LYS A 93 -33.41 -15.36 -2.31
CA LYS A 93 -33.50 -15.49 -3.76
C LYS A 93 -34.91 -15.26 -4.30
N GLU A 94 -35.93 -15.71 -3.59
CA GLU A 94 -37.33 -15.48 -3.97
C GLU A 94 -37.69 -13.98 -3.95
N ASN A 95 -37.15 -13.24 -2.97
CA ASN A 95 -37.35 -11.80 -2.83
C ASN A 95 -36.44 -10.96 -3.75
N ASN A 96 -35.37 -11.55 -4.30
CA ASN A 96 -34.41 -10.89 -5.18
C ASN A 96 -34.23 -11.72 -6.46
N PRO A 97 -35.26 -11.82 -7.31
CA PRO A 97 -35.12 -12.48 -8.61
C PRO A 97 -34.08 -11.71 -9.44
N VAL A 98 -33.14 -12.46 -10.02
CA VAL A 98 -32.12 -11.94 -10.95
C VAL A 98 -32.75 -11.65 -12.31
#